data_AF-A0A836AD60-F1
#
_entry.id   AF-A0A836AD60-F1
#
_cell.length_a   1.000
_cell.length_b   1.000
_cell.length_c   1.000
_cell.angle_alpha   90.00
_cell.angle_beta   90.00
_cell.angle_gamma   90.00
#
_symmetry.space_group_name_H-M   'P 1'
#
loop_
_entity.id
_entity.type
_entity.pdbx_description
1 polymer ?
#
loop_
_entity_poly.entity_id
_entity_poly.type
_entity_poly.pdbx_seq_one_letter_code
_entity_poly.pdbx_strand_id
1 'polypeptide(L)'
;MSGFSSEERAAPFTLEYRVFLKNEKGQYISPFHDTPIYADKEVFHMVVEVPRWSNAKMEIATKNPLNPIKQDVKKGKLRYVANLFPYKGYIWNYGAIPRLGRPRTQ
;
A
#
# COMPACT_ATOMS: atom_id res chain seq x y z
N MET A 1 -15.47 -9.65 12.27
CA MET A 1 -14.15 -9.53 11.62
C MET A 1 -14.15 -8.21 10.89
N SER A 2 -13.28 -7.26 11.26
CA SER A 2 -13.18 -5.96 10.59
C SER A 2 -12.83 -6.14 9.11
N GLY A 3 -13.82 -6.00 8.23
CA GLY A 3 -13.66 -5.99 6.78
C GLY A 3 -13.04 -4.69 6.29
N PHE A 4 -12.10 -4.81 5.37
CA PHE A 4 -11.56 -3.69 4.61
C PHE A 4 -11.80 -3.93 3.13
N SER A 5 -12.00 -2.86 2.37
CA SER A 5 -12.10 -2.92 0.91
C SER A 5 -11.23 -1.85 0.27
N SER A 6 -10.84 -2.08 -0.98
CA SER A 6 -10.06 -1.13 -1.77
C SER A 6 -10.94 -0.42 -2.79
N GLU A 7 -10.65 0.85 -3.02
CA GLU A 7 -11.19 1.59 -4.16
C GLU A 7 -10.05 2.10 -5.05
N GLU A 8 -10.07 1.65 -6.30
CA GLU A 8 -9.11 2.05 -7.32
C GLU A 8 -9.59 3.29 -8.07
N ARG A 9 -8.67 4.22 -8.31
CA ARG A 9 -8.90 5.43 -9.10
C ARG A 9 -7.86 5.50 -10.22
N ALA A 10 -8.34 5.87 -11.42
CA ALA A 10 -7.61 5.82 -12.68
C ALA A 10 -7.19 4.40 -13.11
N ALA A 11 -6.60 4.28 -14.30
CA ALA A 11 -6.16 2.99 -14.83
C ALA A 11 -4.89 2.49 -14.11
N PRO A 12 -4.76 1.19 -13.83
CA PRO A 12 -3.54 0.62 -13.28
C PRO A 12 -2.31 0.96 -14.12
N PHE A 13 -1.17 1.10 -13.46
CA PHE A 13 0.13 1.39 -14.09
C PHE A 13 0.20 2.74 -14.82
N THR A 14 -0.60 3.73 -14.40
CA THR A 14 -0.46 5.14 -14.80
C THR A 14 0.01 6.02 -13.64
N LEU A 15 0.41 7.26 -13.92
CA LEU A 15 0.86 8.22 -12.90
C LEU A 15 -0.27 8.65 -11.96
N GLU A 16 -1.51 8.56 -12.43
CA GLU A 16 -2.74 8.93 -11.74
C GLU A 16 -3.29 7.80 -10.87
N TYR A 17 -2.81 6.56 -11.06
CA TYR A 17 -3.34 5.38 -10.36
C TYR A 17 -3.19 5.48 -8.84
N ARG A 18 -4.31 5.38 -8.12
CA ARG A 18 -4.35 5.39 -6.65
C ARG A 18 -5.27 4.29 -6.15
N VAL A 19 -4.86 3.64 -5.07
CA VAL A 19 -5.70 2.68 -4.34
C VAL A 19 -5.98 3.23 -2.95
N PHE A 20 -7.23 3.53 -2.66
CA PHE A 20 -7.70 3.98 -1.36
C PHE A 20 -8.24 2.81 -0.55
N LEU A 21 -8.14 2.89 0.77
CA LEU A 21 -8.70 1.89 1.68
C LEU A 21 -10.02 2.39 2.26
N LYS A 22 -10.99 1.48 2.43
CA LYS A 22 -12.26 1.73 3.09
C LYS A 22 -12.46 0.75 4.24
N ASN A 23 -13.13 1.23 5.29
CA ASN A 23 -13.62 0.38 6.37
C ASN A 23 -14.93 -0.32 5.98
N GLU A 24 -15.45 -1.17 6.88
CA GLU A 24 -16.73 -1.87 6.71
C GLU A 24 -17.93 -0.95 6.45
N LYS A 25 -17.87 0.29 6.93
CA LYS A 25 -18.90 1.31 6.74
C LYS A 25 -18.77 2.05 5.41
N GLY A 26 -17.83 1.65 4.55
CA GLY A 26 -17.54 2.29 3.27
C GLY A 26 -16.84 3.65 3.38
N GLN A 27 -16.36 4.03 4.56
CA GLN A 27 -15.66 5.30 4.78
C GLN A 27 -14.20 5.16 4.37
N TYR A 28 -13.67 6.16 3.67
CA TYR A 28 -12.25 6.20 3.33
C TYR A 28 -11.40 6.36 4.58
N ILE A 29 -10.37 5.54 4.68
CA ILE A 29 -9.43 5.53 5.80
C ILE A 29 -8.00 5.53 5.28
N SER A 30 -7.08 6.06 6.08
CA SER A 30 -5.65 5.94 5.82
C SER A 30 -5.18 4.52 6.15
N PRO A 31 -4.56 3.79 5.18
CA PRO A 31 -3.90 2.52 5.49
C PRO A 31 -2.70 2.71 6.43
N PHE A 32 -2.17 3.93 6.54
CA PHE A 32 -0.99 4.21 7.36
C PHE A 32 -1.34 4.53 8.82
N HIS A 33 -2.43 5.27 9.04
CA HIS A 33 -2.78 5.83 10.35
C HIS A 33 -4.03 5.19 10.96
N ASP A 34 -5.05 4.94 10.16
CA ASP A 34 -6.38 4.62 10.69
C ASP A 34 -6.56 3.11 10.88
N THR A 35 -5.84 2.29 10.11
CA THR A 35 -5.85 0.83 10.28
C THR A 35 -5.21 0.45 11.62
N PRO A 36 -5.88 -0.34 12.48
CA PRO A 36 -5.30 -0.84 13.72
C PRO A 36 -4.02 -1.65 13.45
N ILE A 37 -3.06 -1.61 14.37
CA ILE A 37 -1.84 -2.42 14.26
C ILE A 37 -2.11 -3.91 14.55
N TYR A 38 -3.00 -4.20 15.51
CA TYR A 38 -3.37 -5.56 15.91
C TYR A 38 -4.76 -5.90 15.37
N ALA A 39 -4.87 -7.07 14.75
CA ALA A 39 -6.15 -7.68 14.38
C ALA A 39 -6.71 -8.53 15.54
N ASP A 40 -5.81 -9.11 16.34
CA ASP A 40 -6.09 -9.89 17.55
C ASP A 40 -4.83 -9.91 18.43
N LYS A 41 -4.86 -10.60 19.58
CA LYS A 41 -3.69 -10.84 20.43
C LYS A 41 -2.59 -11.51 19.61
N GLU A 42 -1.43 -10.86 19.53
CA GLU A 42 -0.24 -11.33 18.77
C GLU A 42 -0.45 -11.46 17.25
N VAL A 43 -1.59 -10.99 16.71
CA VAL A 43 -1.86 -10.98 15.26
C VAL A 43 -1.82 -9.54 14.76
N PHE A 44 -0.93 -9.27 13.80
CA PHE A 44 -0.76 -7.95 13.20
C PHE A 44 -1.60 -7.79 11.93
N HIS A 45 -2.13 -6.60 11.72
CA HIS A 45 -2.59 -6.20 10.40
C HIS A 45 -1.39 -5.92 9.50
N MET A 46 -1.51 -6.32 8.23
CA MET A 46 -0.55 -5.99 7.18
C MET A 46 -1.32 -5.34 6.02
N VAL A 47 -0.85 -4.18 5.57
CA VAL A 47 -1.29 -3.57 4.33
C VAL A 47 -0.39 -4.07 3.22
N VAL A 48 -0.94 -4.89 2.32
CA VAL A 48 -0.20 -5.40 1.16
C VAL A 48 -0.11 -4.30 0.11
N GLU A 49 1.12 -3.98 -0.31
CA GLU A 49 1.39 -2.96 -1.34
C GLU A 49 1.74 -3.63 -2.68
N VAL A 50 2.55 -4.69 -2.64
CA VAL A 50 3.08 -5.35 -3.83
C VAL A 50 2.85 -6.86 -3.73
N PRO A 51 1.98 -7.44 -4.58
CA PRO A 51 1.79 -8.89 -4.64
C PRO A 51 3.07 -9.63 -5.07
N ARG A 52 3.24 -10.86 -4.57
CA ARG A 52 4.35 -11.74 -4.97
C ARG A 52 4.41 -11.90 -6.49
N TRP A 53 5.63 -11.93 -7.02
CA TRP A 53 5.99 -12.04 -8.43
C TRP A 53 5.53 -10.89 -9.33
N SER A 54 5.15 -9.75 -8.74
CA SER A 54 4.92 -8.51 -9.47
C SER A 54 6.15 -7.60 -9.44
N ASN A 55 6.21 -6.62 -10.35
CA ASN A 55 7.37 -5.73 -10.51
C ASN A 55 7.06 -4.26 -10.19
N ALA A 56 5.79 -3.84 -10.24
CA ALA A 56 5.43 -2.45 -9.99
C ALA A 56 5.77 -2.09 -8.54
N LYS A 57 6.65 -1.10 -8.34
CA LYS A 57 7.00 -0.63 -6.99
C LYS A 57 5.86 0.25 -6.49
N MET A 58 4.87 -0.38 -5.85
CA MET A 58 3.77 0.29 -5.18
C MET A 58 4.14 0.56 -3.72
N GLU A 59 3.71 1.69 -3.17
CA GLU A 59 3.93 2.06 -1.78
C GLU A 59 2.81 2.98 -1.26
N ILE A 60 2.57 2.94 0.04
CA ILE A 60 1.71 3.89 0.75
C ILE A 60 2.28 5.30 0.58
N ALA A 61 1.46 6.21 0.05
CA ALA A 61 1.84 7.59 -0.17
C ALA A 61 1.83 8.39 1.14
N THR A 62 2.92 8.33 1.91
CA THR A 62 3.05 8.98 3.24
C THR A 62 2.80 10.49 3.26
N LYS A 63 2.97 11.18 2.13
CA LYS A 63 2.77 12.63 1.99
C LYS A 63 1.42 13.03 1.38
N ASN A 64 0.62 12.08 0.92
CA ASN A 64 -0.66 12.35 0.29
C ASN A 64 -1.80 12.22 1.33
N PRO A 65 -2.88 13.03 1.23
CA PRO A 65 -4.06 12.86 2.06
C PRO A 65 -4.62 11.44 1.93
N LEU A 66 -5.04 10.85 3.06
CA LEU A 66 -5.54 9.47 3.17
C LEU A 66 -4.53 8.38 2.77
N ASN A 67 -3.28 8.73 2.52
CA ASN A 67 -2.18 7.82 2.23
C ASN A 67 -2.51 6.67 1.27
N PRO A 68 -3.08 6.94 0.07
CA PRO A 68 -3.37 5.88 -0.90
C PRO A 68 -2.10 5.13 -1.31
N ILE A 69 -2.25 3.88 -1.69
CA ILE A 69 -1.17 3.13 -2.34
C ILE A 69 -1.02 3.65 -3.77
N LYS A 70 0.20 3.99 -4.17
CA LYS A 70 0.53 4.47 -5.52
C LYS A 70 1.87 3.93 -5.98
N GLN A 71 2.12 3.97 -7.28
CA GLN A 71 3.41 3.57 -7.82
C GLN A 71 4.47 4.65 -7.57
N ASP A 72 5.67 4.22 -7.18
CA ASP A 72 6.85 5.08 -7.04
C ASP A 72 7.25 5.65 -8.41
N VAL A 73 7.65 6.92 -8.42
CA VAL A 73 8.03 7.66 -9.62
C VAL A 73 9.46 8.16 -9.46
N LYS A 74 10.34 7.75 -10.36
CA LYS A 74 11.74 8.18 -10.40
C LYS A 74 12.02 8.87 -11.73
N LYS A 75 12.48 10.13 -11.68
CA LYS A 75 12.73 10.96 -12.88
C LYS A 75 11.52 11.03 -13.83
N GLY A 76 10.32 11.20 -13.27
CA GLY A 76 9.06 11.27 -14.03
C GLY A 76 8.56 9.95 -14.63
N LYS A 77 9.27 8.83 -14.43
CA LYS A 77 8.87 7.51 -14.92
C LYS A 77 8.42 6.61 -13.78
N LEU A 78 7.38 5.82 -14.05
CA LEU A 78 6.89 4.77 -13.16
C LEU A 78 8.00 3.74 -12.92
N ARG A 79 8.22 3.38 -11.66
CA ARG A 79 9.29 2.48 -11.27
C ARG A 79 8.81 1.02 -11.23
N TYR A 80 9.63 0.17 -11.83
CA TYR A 80 9.51 -1.28 -11.75
C TYR A 80 10.81 -1.86 -11.18
N VAL A 81 10.69 -2.83 -10.29
CA VAL A 81 11.83 -3.58 -9.76
C VAL A 81 12.28 -4.58 -10.82
N ALA A 82 13.59 -4.69 -11.02
CA ALA A 82 14.17 -5.63 -11.96
C ALA A 82 13.97 -7.08 -11.51
N ASN A 83 13.89 -7.99 -12.47
CA ASN A 83 14.02 -9.42 -12.18
C ASN A 83 15.50 -9.73 -11.95
N LEU A 84 15.81 -10.29 -10.79
CA LEU A 84 17.16 -10.74 -10.45
C LEU A 84 17.18 -12.26 -10.54
N PHE A 85 17.82 -12.80 -11.57
CA PHE A 85 17.84 -14.25 -11.81
C PHE A 85 18.29 -15.02 -10.55
N PRO A 86 17.57 -16.09 -10.14
CA PRO A 86 16.49 -16.79 -10.84
C PRO A 86 15.07 -16.27 -10.54
N TYR A 87 14.92 -15.11 -9.89
CA TYR A 87 13.65 -14.61 -9.37
C TYR A 87 12.91 -13.68 -10.33
N LYS A 88 11.58 -13.70 -10.22
CA LYS A 88 10.66 -12.75 -10.87
C LYS A 88 10.11 -11.76 -9.84
N GLY A 89 10.40 -10.49 -10.02
CA GLY A 89 9.87 -9.39 -9.22
C GLY A 89 10.09 -9.56 -7.72
N TYR A 90 9.09 -9.16 -6.93
CA TYR A 90 9.10 -9.38 -5.49
C TYR A 90 8.88 -10.86 -5.16
N ILE A 91 9.77 -11.48 -4.40
CA ILE A 91 9.66 -12.91 -4.04
C ILE A 91 8.64 -13.19 -2.92
N TRP A 92 8.07 -12.13 -2.31
CA TRP A 92 7.07 -12.19 -1.24
C TRP A 92 5.89 -11.28 -1.56
N ASN A 93 4.75 -11.48 -0.87
CA ASN A 93 3.79 -10.38 -0.71
C ASN A 93 4.46 -9.34 0.19
N TYR A 94 4.59 -8.13 -0.33
CA TYR A 94 5.34 -7.06 0.32
C TYR A 94 4.42 -5.90 0.68
N GLY A 95 4.67 -5.26 1.81
CA GLY A 95 3.82 -4.20 2.33
C GLY A 95 4.30 -3.67 3.67
N ALA A 96 3.39 -3.08 4.43
CA ALA A 96 3.70 -2.41 5.68
C ALA A 96 2.76 -2.82 6.83
N ILE A 97 3.29 -2.79 8.06
CA ILE A 97 2.48 -2.81 9.28
C ILE A 97 1.99 -1.38 9.54
N PRO A 98 0.68 -1.15 9.67
CA PRO A 98 0.15 0.19 9.91
C PRO A 98 0.58 0.73 11.28
N ARG A 99 0.62 2.06 11.43
CA ARG A 99 0.99 2.78 12.67
C ARG A 99 2.41 2.59 13.21
N LEU A 100 3.31 1.87 12.51
CA LEU A 100 4.70 1.68 12.93
C LEU A 100 5.63 2.87 12.55
N GLY A 101 5.12 3.85 11.80
CA GLY A 101 5.88 5.00 11.29
C GLY A 101 5.92 6.21 12.24
N ARG A 102 6.68 7.25 11.84
CA ARG A 102 6.80 8.51 12.62
C ARG A 102 5.41 9.14 12.85
N PRO A 103 5.17 9.75 14.04
CA PRO A 103 3.94 10.49 14.30
C PRO A 103 3.71 11.58 13.26
N ARG A 104 2.45 11.95 12.99
CA ARG A 104 2.14 13.18 12.25
C ARG A 104 2.89 14.32 12.94
N THR A 105 3.84 14.95 12.25
CA THR A 105 4.20 16.32 12.58
C THR A 105 2.93 17.14 12.41
N GLN A 106 2.35 17.56 13.55
CA GLN A 106 1.34 18.61 13.58
C GLN A 106 1.95 19.90 13.02
#